data_AF-A0A2T8HF15-F1
#
_entry.id   AF-A0A2T8HF15-F1
#
_cell.length_a   1.000
_cell.length_b   1.000
_cell.length_c   1.000
_cell.angle_alpha   90.00
_cell.angle_beta   90.00
_cell.angle_gamma   90.00
#
_symmetry.space_group_name_H-M   'P 1'
#
loop_
_entity.id
_entity.type
_entity.pdbx_description
1 polymer ?
#
loop_
_entity_poly.entity_id
_entity_poly.type
_entity_poly.pdbx_seq_one_letter_code
_entity_poly.pdbx_strand_id
1 'polypeptide(L)'
;MENTVFERPAKTTDNNANRTEYYVTLTFAIIIGLIGVFIRFVPDVIVALDQFGSLFSWIANIAIVIASLIAFKIVFEILGFGKNK
;
A
#
# COMPACT_ATOMS: atom_id res chain seq x y z
N MET A 1 -20.32 38.59 -28.01
CA MET A 1 -19.79 37.24 -28.27
C MET A 1 -20.00 36.45 -27.00
N GLU A 2 -20.99 35.58 -27.01
CA GLU A 2 -21.37 34.75 -25.87
C GLU A 2 -20.26 33.70 -25.67
N ASN A 3 -19.53 33.81 -24.57
CA ASN A 3 -18.59 32.77 -24.16
C ASN A 3 -19.43 31.57 -23.74
N THR A 4 -19.68 30.66 -24.68
CA THR A 4 -20.18 29.33 -24.39
C THR A 4 -19.07 28.57 -23.69
N VAL A 5 -18.95 28.81 -22.37
CA VAL A 5 -18.24 27.91 -21.47
C VAL A 5 -19.02 26.60 -21.55
N PHE A 6 -18.58 25.70 -22.43
CA PHE A 6 -19.04 24.33 -22.45
C PHE A 6 -18.78 23.77 -21.05
N GLU A 7 -19.81 23.71 -20.22
CA GLU A 7 -19.77 22.98 -18.96
C GLU A 7 -19.37 21.54 -19.34
N ARG A 8 -18.14 21.17 -19.00
CA ARG A 8 -17.73 19.76 -19.07
C ARG A 8 -18.77 19.01 -18.25
N PRO A 9 -19.41 17.96 -18.79
CA PRO A 9 -20.34 17.17 -18.01
C PRO A 9 -19.60 16.77 -16.74
N ALA A 10 -20.20 17.03 -15.58
CA ALA A 10 -19.63 16.62 -14.31
C ALA A 10 -19.27 15.14 -14.46
N LYS A 11 -17.97 14.85 -14.53
CA LYS A 11 -17.48 13.51 -14.84
C LYS A 11 -17.85 12.68 -13.62
N THR A 12 -19.03 12.06 -13.65
CA THR A 12 -19.45 11.02 -12.71
C THR A 12 -18.67 9.78 -13.04
N THR A 13 -17.34 9.89 -12.98
CA THR A 13 -16.52 8.70 -12.91
C THR A 13 -16.78 8.12 -11.55
N ASP A 14 -17.44 6.98 -11.54
CA ASP A 14 -16.99 5.89 -10.69
C ASP A 14 -15.51 5.62 -11.06
N ASN A 15 -14.62 6.50 -10.59
CA ASN A 15 -13.20 6.43 -10.84
C ASN A 15 -12.75 5.25 -10.00
N ASN A 16 -12.47 4.12 -10.65
CA ASN A 16 -11.98 2.93 -9.97
C ASN A 16 -10.85 3.27 -8.98
N ALA A 17 -9.95 4.18 -9.36
CA ALA A 17 -8.89 4.69 -8.50
C ALA A 17 -9.36 5.38 -7.19
N ASN A 18 -10.57 5.94 -7.15
CA ASN A 18 -11.11 6.69 -6.03
C ASN A 18 -12.01 5.86 -5.11
N ARG A 19 -12.00 4.53 -5.22
CA ARG A 19 -12.77 3.66 -4.33
C ARG A 19 -12.14 3.62 -2.93
N THR A 20 -12.94 3.91 -1.90
CA THR A 20 -12.51 3.93 -0.49
C THR A 20 -11.80 2.64 -0.05
N GLU A 21 -12.25 1.50 -0.56
CA GLU A 21 -11.66 0.18 -0.30
C GLU A 21 -10.16 0.15 -0.62
N TYR A 22 -9.74 0.76 -1.74
CA TYR A 22 -8.34 0.79 -2.13
C TYR A 22 -7.48 1.63 -1.19
N TYR A 23 -7.98 2.79 -0.74
CA TYR A 23 -7.25 3.61 0.23
C TYR A 23 -7.11 2.91 1.58
N VAL A 24 -8.16 2.24 2.06
CA VAL A 24 -8.13 1.51 3.33
C VAL A 24 -7.14 0.34 3.23
N THR A 25 -7.22 -0.49 2.19
CA THR A 25 -6.31 -1.63 2.03
C THR A 25 -4.86 -1.19 1.82
N LEU A 26 -4.62 -0.12 1.05
CA LEU A 26 -3.28 0.43 0.86
C LEU A 26 -2.72 0.99 2.16
N THR A 27 -3.56 1.63 2.99
CA THR A 27 -3.15 2.11 4.32
C THR A 27 -2.69 0.95 5.20
N PHE A 28 -3.43 -0.17 5.24
CA PHE A 28 -3.00 -1.36 5.97
C PHE A 28 -1.67 -1.93 5.44
N ALA A 29 -1.49 -1.97 4.12
CA ALA A 29 -0.22 -2.42 3.53
C ALA A 29 0.95 -1.54 3.98
N ILE A 30 0.78 -0.22 3.99
CA ILE A 30 1.80 0.73 4.45
C ILE A 30 2.10 0.52 5.94
N ILE A 31 1.08 0.39 6.79
CA ILE A 31 1.25 0.15 8.23
C ILE A 31 2.06 -1.13 8.48
N ILE A 32 1.72 -2.23 7.80
CA ILE A 32 2.45 -3.50 7.91
C ILE A 32 3.91 -3.32 7.46
N GLY A 33 4.14 -2.61 6.35
CA GLY A 33 5.48 -2.33 5.85
C GLY A 33 6.30 -1.52 6.86
N LEU A 34 5.73 -0.47 7.43
CA LEU A 34 6.38 0.34 8.46
C LEU A 34 6.72 -0.50 9.70
N ILE A 35 5.78 -1.31 10.19
CA ILE A 35 6.03 -2.23 11.31
C ILE A 35 7.20 -3.16 10.99
N GLY A 36 7.25 -3.72 9.78
CA GLY A 36 8.37 -4.56 9.32
C GLY A 36 9.71 -3.82 9.35
N VAL A 37 9.75 -2.56 8.88
CA VAL A 37 10.96 -1.71 8.96
C VAL A 37 11.39 -1.50 10.40
N PHE A 38 10.48 -1.17 11.32
CA PHE A 38 10.81 -0.92 12.72
C PHE A 38 11.27 -2.18 13.46
N ILE A 39 10.58 -3.31 13.25
CA ILE A 39 10.92 -4.60 13.88
C ILE A 39 12.37 -4.99 13.58
N ARG A 40 12.87 -4.68 12.37
CA ARG A 40 14.25 -4.96 11.98
C ARG A 40 15.29 -4.41 12.97
N PHE A 41 15.02 -3.26 13.58
CA PHE A 41 15.96 -2.54 14.46
C PHE A 41 15.71 -2.79 15.94
N VAL A 42 14.73 -3.63 16.31
CA VAL A 42 14.44 -3.95 17.71
C VAL A 42 15.64 -4.58 18.44
N PRO A 43 16.40 -5.53 17.85
CA PRO A 43 17.60 -6.07 18.49
C PRO A 43 18.67 -5.01 18.78
N ASP A 44 18.80 -4.02 17.90
CA ASP A 44 19.81 -2.94 18.04
C ASP A 44 19.47 -1.99 19.20
N VAL A 45 18.18 -1.81 19.50
CA VAL A 45 17.69 -0.93 20.58
C VAL A 45 17.61 -1.70 21.91
N ILE A 46 17.22 -2.97 21.87
CA ILE A 46 17.01 -3.80 23.05
C ILE A 46 18.16 -4.82 23.12
N VAL A 47 19.22 -4.48 23.85
CA VAL A 47 20.45 -5.29 23.99
C VAL A 47 20.17 -6.75 24.40
N ALA A 48 19.13 -7.00 25.21
CA ALA A 48 18.75 -8.36 25.60
C ALA A 48 18.30 -9.26 24.42
N LEU A 49 17.92 -8.66 23.29
CA LEU A 49 17.42 -9.33 22.10
C LEU A 49 18.44 -9.41 20.95
N ASP A 50 19.67 -8.90 21.12
CA ASP A 50 20.71 -8.83 20.08
C ASP A 50 21.02 -10.21 19.45
N GLN A 51 21.06 -11.26 20.28
CA GLN A 51 21.26 -12.64 19.84
C GLN A 51 20.19 -13.16 18.85
N PHE A 52 19.03 -12.51 18.78
CA PHE A 52 17.92 -12.86 17.88
C PHE A 52 17.91 -12.03 16.58
N GLY A 53 18.98 -11.26 16.28
CA GLY A 53 19.05 -10.39 15.10
C GLY A 53 18.58 -11.04 13.79
N SER A 54 18.98 -12.29 13.53
CA SER A 54 18.53 -13.05 12.37
C SER A 54 17.02 -13.27 12.33
N LEU A 55 16.40 -13.64 13.45
CA LEU A 55 14.95 -13.86 13.55
C LEU A 55 14.17 -12.59 13.24
N PHE A 56 14.57 -11.46 13.82
CA PHE A 56 13.95 -10.16 13.56
C PHE A 56 14.12 -9.73 12.09
N SER A 57 15.28 -10.00 11.49
CA SER A 57 15.51 -9.77 10.05
C SER A 57 14.55 -10.61 9.18
N TRP A 58 14.36 -11.88 9.49
CA TRP A 58 13.40 -12.73 8.78
C TRP A 58 11.96 -12.20 8.88
N ILE A 59 11.52 -11.86 10.10
CA ILE A 59 10.18 -11.31 10.32
C ILE A 59 9.99 -10.00 9.55
N ALA A 60 10.97 -9.10 9.61
CA ALA A 60 10.95 -7.83 8.88
C ALA A 60 10.85 -8.04 7.36
N ASN A 61 11.66 -8.94 6.80
CA ASN A 61 11.64 -9.23 5.37
C ASN A 61 10.31 -9.84 4.93
N ILE A 62 9.75 -10.78 5.70
CA ILE A 62 8.43 -11.37 5.41
C ILE A 62 7.33 -10.31 5.44
N ALA A 63 7.35 -9.42 6.44
CA ALA A 63 6.38 -8.33 6.55
C ALA A 63 6.45 -7.38 5.33
N ILE A 64 7.66 -7.03 4.89
CA ILE A 64 7.87 -6.20 3.69
C ILE A 64 7.36 -6.90 2.43
N VAL A 65 7.61 -8.20 2.27
CA VAL A 65 7.12 -8.98 1.13
C VAL A 65 5.59 -8.98 1.11
N ILE A 66 4.95 -9.28 2.24
CA ILE A 66 3.48 -9.29 2.35
C ILE A 66 2.89 -7.91 2.04
N ALA A 67 3.43 -6.85 2.66
CA ALA A 67 3.01 -5.48 2.41
C ALA A 67 3.13 -5.11 0.93
N SER A 68 4.25 -5.48 0.30
CA SER A 68 4.52 -5.20 -1.12
C SER A 68 3.53 -5.93 -2.02
N LEU A 69 3.25 -7.22 -1.77
CA LEU A 69 2.28 -8.00 -2.54
C LEU A 69 0.87 -7.39 -2.46
N ILE A 70 0.45 -6.95 -1.28
CA ILE A 70 -0.85 -6.29 -1.10
C ILE A 70 -0.87 -4.96 -1.87
N ALA A 71 0.17 -4.13 -1.71
CA ALA A 71 0.25 -2.84 -2.38
C ALA A 71 0.22 -2.99 -3.91
N PHE A 72 1.02 -3.90 -4.48
CA PHE A 72 1.03 -4.15 -5.92
C PHE A 72 -0.30 -4.69 -6.43
N LYS A 73 -0.93 -5.60 -5.68
CA LYS A 73 -2.27 -6.11 -6.03
C LYS A 73 -3.28 -4.96 -6.15
N ILE A 74 -3.33 -4.06 -5.17
CA ILE A 74 -4.24 -2.91 -5.19
C ILE A 74 -3.91 -1.94 -6.33
N VAL A 75 -2.63 -1.66 -6.57
CA VAL A 75 -2.22 -0.80 -7.69
C VAL A 75 -2.64 -1.40 -9.04
N PHE A 76 -2.44 -2.70 -9.25
CA PHE A 76 -2.87 -3.37 -10.48
C PHE A 76 -4.38 -3.35 -10.64
N GLU A 77 -5.13 -3.53 -9.55
CA GLU A 77 -6.59 -3.44 -9.57
C GLU A 77 -7.08 -2.03 -9.91
N ILE A 78 -6.45 -0.99 -9.34
CA ILE A 78 -6.72 0.41 -9.66
C ILE A 78 -6.48 0.67 -11.16
N LEU A 79 -5.36 0.19 -11.70
CA LEU A 79 -4.99 0.33 -13.11
C LEU A 79 -5.84 -0.54 -14.05
N GLY A 80 -6.68 -1.43 -13.51
CA GLY A 80 -7.55 -2.30 -14.29
C GLY A 80 -6.84 -3.49 -14.95
N PHE A 81 -5.62 -3.82 -14.53
CA PHE A 81 -4.95 -5.04 -14.97
C PHE A 81 -5.77 -6.26 -14.51
N GLY A 82 -6.27 -7.04 -15.46
CA GLY A 82 -7.09 -8.24 -15.21
C GLY A 82 -8.59 -8.09 -15.45
N LYS A 83 -9.09 -6.89 -15.83
CA LYS A 83 -10.51 -6.68 -16.20
C LYS A 83 -10.88 -7.12 -17.63
N ASN A 84 -9.95 -7.78 -18.34
CA ASN A 84 -10.17 -8.36 -19.68
C ASN A 84 -10.61 -9.84 -19.63
N LYS A 85 -11.59 -10.16 -18.77
CA LYS A 85 -12.32 -11.44 -18.80
C LYS A 85 -13.81 -11.18 -18.74
#